data_AF-A0A970BXC5-F1
#
_entry.id   AF-A0A970BXC5-F1
#
_cell.length_a   1.000
_cell.length_b   1.000
_cell.length_c   1.000
_cell.angle_alpha   90.00
_cell.angle_beta   90.00
_cell.angle_gamma   90.00
#
_symmetry.space_group_name_H-M   'P 1'
#
loop_
_entity.id
_entity.type
_entity.pdbx_description
1 polymer ?
#
loop_
_entity_poly.entity_id
_entity_poly.type
_entity_poly.pdbx_seq_one_letter_code
_entity_poly.pdbx_strand_id
1 'polypeptide(L)'
;MADDDIGCARPTGSVVGEKPVQREEAQVDELKEARVSIMPGQKAPDFEAPAYHKGAFTKVKLSDYLGKWVVLCFYPGDFTFV
;
A
#
# COMPACT_ATOMS: atom_id res chain seq x y z
N MET A 1 14.45 -19.05 -12.37
CA MET A 1 13.00 -19.10 -12.10
C MET A 1 12.75 -17.96 -11.15
N ALA A 2 11.99 -16.94 -11.56
CA ALA A 2 11.87 -15.69 -10.82
C ALA A 2 11.07 -15.94 -9.53
N ASP A 3 11.71 -15.74 -8.38
CA ASP A 3 11.08 -15.71 -7.06
C ASP A 3 10.24 -14.44 -6.97
N ASP A 4 8.92 -14.57 -7.07
CA ASP A 4 7.99 -13.51 -6.70
C ASP A 4 7.94 -13.44 -5.17
N ASP A 5 8.62 -12.45 -4.59
CA ASP A 5 8.78 -12.12 -3.16
C ASP A 5 7.46 -11.67 -2.48
N ILE A 6 6.33 -12.27 -2.86
CA ILE A 6 4.99 -11.93 -2.38
C ILE A 6 4.59 -12.96 -1.31
N GLY A 7 5.16 -12.83 -0.11
CA GLY A 7 4.89 -13.70 1.04
C GLY A 7 4.18 -13.00 2.20
N CYS A 8 4.00 -13.70 3.31
CA CYS A 8 3.52 -13.14 4.60
C CYS A 8 4.58 -12.31 5.35
N ALA A 9 5.74 -12.04 4.72
CA ALA A 9 6.73 -11.12 5.26
C ALA A 9 6.15 -9.69 5.33
N ARG A 10 6.77 -8.84 6.16
CA ARG A 10 6.29 -7.48 6.48
C ARG A 10 5.73 -6.77 5.24
N PRO A 11 4.51 -6.21 5.28
CA PRO A 11 3.91 -5.60 4.10
C PRO A 11 4.75 -4.40 3.68
N THR A 12 5.42 -4.52 2.53
CA THR A 12 6.05 -3.42 1.80
C THR A 12 4.99 -2.69 1.00
N GLY A 13 3.96 -2.19 1.69
CA GLY A 13 2.96 -1.32 1.07
C GLY A 13 3.61 0.02 0.75
N SER A 14 3.57 0.43 -0.51
CA SER A 14 4.05 1.74 -0.95
C SER A 14 2.91 2.54 -1.57
N VAL A 15 2.90 3.85 -1.31
CA VAL A 15 2.00 4.79 -1.98
C VAL A 15 2.60 5.04 -3.37
N VAL A 16 1.83 4.73 -4.42
CA VAL A 16 2.32 4.86 -5.80
C VAL A 16 2.33 6.33 -6.18
N GLY A 17 3.50 6.97 -6.05
CA GLY A 17 3.69 8.41 -6.31
C GLY A 17 5.04 9.00 -5.88
N GLU A 18 5.83 8.32 -5.05
CA GLU A 18 7.22 8.72 -4.77
C GLU A 18 8.18 8.24 -5.87
N LYS A 19 8.90 9.17 -6.49
CA LYS A 19 10.02 8.86 -7.39
C LYS A 19 11.16 8.23 -6.58
N PRO A 20 11.91 7.25 -7.13
CA PRO A 20 13.07 6.69 -6.44
C PRO A 20 14.16 7.76 -6.34
N VAL A 21 14.48 8.18 -5.12
CA VAL A 21 15.62 9.05 -4.84
C VAL A 21 16.89 8.19 -4.90
N GLN A 22 17.78 8.54 -5.84
CA GLN A 22 19.14 7.99 -5.91
C GLN A 22 19.91 8.43 -4.66
N ARG A 23 20.72 7.51 -4.10
CA ARG A 23 21.55 7.75 -2.91
C ARG A 23 22.61 8.82 -3.18
N GLU A 24 22.51 9.94 -2.47
CA GLU A 24 23.62 10.80 -2.07
C GLU A 24 23.46 11.16 -0.58
N GLU A 25 24.58 11.34 0.10
CA GLU A 25 24.74 11.24 1.55
C GLU A 25 24.26 12.48 2.32
N ALA A 26 23.66 12.22 3.50
CA ALA A 26 23.52 13.08 4.68
C ALA A 26 22.80 14.44 4.55
N GLN A 27 21.47 14.43 4.72
CA GLN A 27 20.75 15.37 5.59
C GLN A 27 19.58 14.64 6.26
N VAL A 28 19.51 14.71 7.60
CA VAL A 28 18.37 14.20 8.36
C VAL A 28 17.27 15.24 8.24
N ASP A 29 16.58 15.25 7.10
CA ASP A 29 15.31 15.96 6.99
C ASP A 29 14.34 15.21 7.90
N GLU A 30 13.88 15.89 8.95
CA GLU A 30 12.71 15.45 9.71
C GLU A 30 11.61 15.17 8.69
N LEU A 31 11.31 13.89 8.47
CA LEU A 31 10.15 13.45 7.71
C LEU A 31 8.94 14.01 8.44
N LYS A 32 8.56 15.22 8.08
CA LYS A 32 7.33 15.88 8.49
C LYS A 32 6.25 14.91 8.08
N GLU A 33 5.72 14.15 9.03
CA GLU A 33 4.66 13.17 8.80
C GLU A 33 3.59 13.88 7.98
N ALA A 34 3.59 13.62 6.68
CA ALA A 34 2.60 14.17 5.79
C ALA A 34 1.33 13.48 6.20
N ARG A 35 0.53 14.16 7.03
CA ARG A 35 -0.78 13.67 7.44
C ARG A 35 -1.58 13.52 6.15
N VAL A 36 -1.65 12.30 5.64
CA VAL A 36 -2.49 11.95 4.48
C VAL A 36 -3.92 12.13 4.95
N SER A 37 -4.48 13.30 4.69
CA SER A 37 -5.88 13.59 4.97
C SER A 37 -6.71 13.09 3.80
N ILE A 38 -7.59 12.13 4.09
CA ILE A 38 -8.57 11.63 3.12
C ILE A 38 -9.75 12.60 3.14
N MET A 39 -10.00 13.29 2.02
CA MET A 39 -11.12 14.21 1.89
C MET A 39 -12.17 13.64 0.92
N PRO A 40 -13.47 13.64 1.29
CA PRO A 40 -14.53 13.26 0.36
C PRO A 40 -14.49 14.10 -0.92
N GLY A 41 -14.74 13.45 -2.06
CA GLY A 41 -14.71 14.09 -3.38
C GLY A 41 -13.31 14.30 -3.98
N GLN A 42 -12.24 14.07 -3.22
CA GLN A 42 -10.89 13.98 -3.77
C GLN A 42 -10.58 12.54 -4.23
N LYS A 43 -9.61 12.41 -5.14
CA LYS A 43 -9.13 11.09 -5.57
C LYS A 43 -8.52 10.38 -4.36
N ALA A 44 -8.94 9.14 -4.13
CA ALA A 44 -8.34 8.30 -3.09
C ALA A 44 -6.84 8.09 -3.37
N PRO A 45 -5.98 8.11 -2.35
CA PRO A 45 -4.56 7.80 -2.49
C PRO A 45 -4.36 6.42 -3.11
N ASP A 46 -3.53 6.34 -4.16
CA ASP A 46 -3.22 5.07 -4.80
C ASP A 46 -2.23 4.30 -3.93
N PHE A 47 -2.49 3.01 -3.73
CA PHE A 47 -1.62 2.13 -2.97
C PHE A 47 -1.45 0.82 -3.73
N GLU A 48 -0.34 0.17 -3.44
CA GLU A 48 -0.04 -1.17 -3.90
C GLU A 48 0.37 -2.04 -2.72
N ALA A 49 -0.25 -3.21 -2.60
CA ALA A 49 0.01 -4.13 -1.50
C ALA A 49 -0.07 -5.60 -1.96
N PRO A 50 0.71 -6.49 -1.31
CA PRO A 50 0.50 -7.92 -1.44
C PRO A 50 -0.85 -8.30 -0.81
N ALA A 51 -1.59 -9.20 -1.45
CA ALA A 51 -2.85 -9.72 -0.97
C ALA A 51 -2.96 -11.23 -1.24
N TYR A 52 -3.80 -11.91 -0.48
CA TYR A 52 -4.15 -13.29 -0.73
C TYR A 52 -5.56 -13.37 -1.31
N HIS A 53 -5.70 -13.91 -2.53
CA HIS A 53 -6.98 -13.99 -3.22
C HIS A 53 -7.10 -15.33 -3.96
N LYS A 54 -8.22 -16.03 -3.77
CA LYS A 54 -8.53 -17.33 -4.41
C LYS A 54 -7.44 -18.39 -4.25
N GLY A 55 -6.79 -18.45 -3.09
CA GLY A 55 -5.79 -19.47 -2.79
C GLY A 55 -4.37 -19.13 -3.25
N ALA A 56 -4.13 -17.92 -3.75
CA ALA A 56 -2.82 -17.48 -4.23
C ALA A 56 -2.46 -16.09 -3.71
N PHE A 57 -1.15 -15.84 -3.58
CA PHE A 57 -0.61 -14.51 -3.36
C PHE A 57 -0.65 -13.72 -4.67
N THR A 58 -1.16 -12.49 -4.60
CA THR A 58 -1.26 -11.57 -5.73
C THR A 58 -0.89 -10.17 -5.28
N LYS A 59 -0.45 -9.34 -6.23
CA LYS A 59 -0.29 -7.90 -5.99
C LYS A 59 -1.62 -7.22 -6.30
N VAL A 60 -2.05 -6.28 -5.46
CA VAL A 60 -3.28 -5.52 -5.64
C VAL A 60 -2.95 -4.04 -5.63
N LYS A 61 -3.43 -3.33 -6.66
CA LYS A 61 -3.31 -1.88 -6.77
C LYS A 61 -4.70 -1.25 -6.84
N LEU A 62 -4.90 -0.13 -6.12
CA LEU A 62 -6.21 0.53 -6.11
C LEU A 62 -6.62 1.02 -7.51
N SER A 63 -5.65 1.49 -8.30
CA SER A 63 -5.87 1.92 -9.69
C SER A 63 -6.44 0.84 -10.62
N ASP A 64 -6.26 -0.45 -10.32
CA ASP A 64 -6.78 -1.54 -11.18
C ASP A 64 -8.32 -1.66 -11.11
N TYR A 65 -8.94 -1.01 -10.12
CA TYR A 65 -10.38 -1.02 -9.89
C TYR A 65 -11.09 0.25 -10.35
N LEU A 66 -10.41 1.14 -11.09
CA LEU A 66 -11.04 2.33 -11.64
C LEU A 66 -12.26 1.97 -12.51
N GLY A 67 -13.36 2.71 -12.33
CA GLY A 67 -14.63 2.44 -13.00
C GLY A 67 -15.55 1.43 -12.27
N LYS A 68 -15.09 0.84 -11.17
CA LYS A 68 -15.91 0.01 -10.28
C LYS A 68 -16.08 0.70 -8.93
N TRP A 69 -17.19 0.42 -8.25
CA TRP A 69 -17.33 0.79 -6.84
C TRP A 69 -16.45 -0.13 -5.99
N VAL A 70 -15.64 0.48 -5.12
CA VAL A 70 -14.70 -0.21 -4.23
C VAL A 70 -15.00 0.20 -2.80
N VAL A 71 -15.05 -0.78 -1.90
CA VAL A 71 -15.11 -0.58 -0.45
C VAL A 71 -13.80 -1.08 0.13
N LEU A 72 -13.06 -0.21 0.82
CA LEU A 72 -11.83 -0.55 1.51
C LEU A 72 -12.06 -0.50 3.02
N CYS A 73 -11.83 -1.63 3.70
CA CYS A 73 -12.02 -1.75 5.15
C CYS A 73 -10.68 -2.05 5.82
N PHE A 74 -10.32 -1.24 6.81
CA PHE A 74 -9.19 -1.51 7.69
C PHE A 74 -9.70 -2.17 8.97
N TYR A 75 -9.00 -3.21 9.43
CA TYR A 75 -9.29 -3.91 10.67
C TYR A 75 -8.01 -4.06 11.49
N PRO A 76 -8.08 -4.13 12.83
CA PRO A 76 -6.92 -3.96 13.70
C PRO A 76 -5.95 -5.15 13.72
N GLY A 77 -6.40 -6.36 13.40
CA GLY A 77 -5.52 -7.53 13.35
C GLY A 77 -6.26 -8.85 13.18
N ASP A 78 -5.53 -9.83 12.65
CA ASP A 78 -5.98 -11.22 12.49
C ASP A 78 -5.98 -11.96 13.84
N PHE A 79 -6.91 -12.91 14.02
CA PHE A 79 -7.01 -13.78 15.21
C PHE A 79 -7.10 -13.03 16.55
N THR A 80 -7.77 -11.87 16.54
CA THR A 80 -8.08 -11.11 17.76
C THR A 80 -9.41 -11.57 18.37
N PHE A 81 -9.66 -11.21 19.63
CA PHE A 81 -10.91 -11.56 20.34
C PHE A 81 -12.06 -10.65 19.88
N VAL A 82 -13.26 -11.23 19.74
CA VAL A 82 -14.52 -10.50 19.53
C VAL A 82 -15.25 -10.26 20.85
#